data_AF-A0A831Z9T7-F1
#
_entry.id   AF-A0A831Z9T7-F1
#
_cell.length_a   1.000
_cell.length_b   1.000
_cell.length_c   1.000
_cell.angle_alpha   90.00
_cell.angle_beta   90.00
_cell.angle_gamma   90.00
#
_symmetry.space_group_name_H-M   'P 1'
#
loop_
_entity.id
_entity.type
_entity.pdbx_description
1 polymer ?
#
loop_
_entity_poly.entity_id
_entity_poly.type
_entity_poly.pdbx_seq_one_letter_code
_entity_poly.pdbx_strand_id
1 'polypeptide(L)' 'MIKIGCAAYSYRDYLKDGKMSYEDFIEEAHRIGLDGVELTLYWLPTKESSYLMKLKRTALYHG' A
#
# COMPACT_ATOMS: atom_id res chain seq x y z
N MET A 1 -4.30 11.18 -20.24
CA MET A 1 -3.53 11.68 -19.08
C MET A 1 -2.82 10.49 -18.46
N ILE A 2 -1.52 10.60 -18.17
CA ILE A 2 -0.76 9.51 -17.53
C ILE A 2 -1.04 9.54 -16.02
N LYS A 3 -1.16 8.36 -15.41
CA LYS A 3 -1.34 8.15 -13.98
C LYS A 3 -0.03 7.66 -13.37
N ILE A 4 0.38 8.24 -12.23
CA ILE A 4 1.65 7.93 -11.57
C ILE A 4 1.39 7.09 -10.32
N GLY A 5 2.03 5.92 -10.24
CA GLY A 5 1.93 5.04 -9.08
C GLY A 5 3.29 4.63 -8.53
N CYS A 6 3.28 4.03 -7.34
CA CYS A 6 4.48 3.52 -6.68
C CYS A 6 4.30 2.05 -6.30
N ALA A 7 5.30 1.23 -6.63
CA ALA A 7 5.38 -0.14 -6.12
C ALA A 7 5.89 -0.14 -4.67
N ALA A 8 5.25 -0.94 -3.82
CA ALA A 8 5.61 -1.11 -2.41
C ALA A 8 7.06 -1.57 -2.23
N TYR A 9 7.66 -2.20 -3.24
CA TYR A 9 9.07 -2.57 -3.21
C TYR A 9 10.01 -1.35 -3.05
N SER A 10 9.59 -0.15 -3.46
CA SER A 10 10.31 1.10 -3.19
C SER A 10 10.42 1.42 -1.69
N TYR A 11 9.55 0.85 -0.85
CA TYR A 11 9.54 0.96 0.61
C TYR A 11 9.97 -0.35 1.31
N ARG A 12 10.67 -1.24 0.59
CA ARG A 12 11.09 -2.56 1.06
C ARG A 12 11.64 -2.57 2.48
N ASP A 13 12.58 -1.69 2.81
CA ASP A 13 13.26 -1.75 4.10
C ASP A 13 12.31 -1.37 5.26
N TYR A 14 11.34 -0.51 5.01
CA TYR A 14 10.30 -0.16 5.99
C TYR A 14 9.29 -1.30 6.19
N LEU A 15 8.83 -1.89 5.08
CA LEU A 15 7.83 -2.97 5.10
C LEU A 15 8.42 -4.27 5.66
N LYS A 16 9.63 -4.65 5.21
CA LYS A 16 10.31 -5.87 5.65
C LYS A 16 10.63 -5.84 7.15
N ASP A 17 11.05 -4.69 7.66
CA ASP A 17 11.39 -4.52 9.08
C ASP A 17 10.16 -4.27 9.96
N GLY A 18 8.95 -4.19 9.38
CA GLY A 18 7.71 -3.90 10.10
C GLY A 18 7.60 -2.47 10.64
N LYS A 19 8.40 -1.54 10.13
CA LYS A 19 8.36 -0.11 10.47
C LYS A 19 7.20 0.62 9.78
N MET A 20 6.61 0.00 8.78
CA MET A 20 5.49 0.49 8.00
C MET A 20 4.57 -0.69 7.68
N SER A 21 3.26 -0.51 7.85
CA SER A 21 2.24 -1.44 7.37
C SER A 21 1.83 -1.14 5.93
N TYR A 22 1.05 -2.02 5.31
CA TYR A 22 0.50 -1.75 3.98
C TYR A 22 -0.56 -0.63 4.01
N GLU A 23 -1.28 -0.49 5.11
CA GLU A 23 -2.16 0.65 5.36
C GLU A 23 -1.37 1.96 5.40
N ASP A 24 -0.28 2.02 6.16
CA ASP A 24 0.59 3.20 6.22
C ASP A 24 1.18 3.54 4.84
N PHE A 25 1.55 2.53 4.04
CA PHE A 25 2.04 2.75 2.67
C PHE A 25 0.97 3.37 1.76
N ILE A 26 -0.29 2.95 1.87
CA ILE A 26 -1.41 3.54 1.11
C ILE A 26 -1.63 4.99 1.55
N GLU A 27 -1.64 5.25 2.86
CA GLU A 27 -1.78 6.60 3.42
C GLU A 27 -0.64 7.52 2.98
N GLU A 28 0.60 7.01 2.96
CA GLU A 28 1.77 7.75 2.48
C GLU A 28 1.68 8.08 0.99
N ALA A 29 1.27 7.10 0.16
CA ALA A 29 1.08 7.31 -1.27
C ALA A 29 0.04 8.40 -1.56
N HIS A 30 -1.06 8.41 -0.80
CA HIS A 30 -2.06 9.47 -0.86
C HIS A 30 -1.48 10.82 -0.41
N ARG A 31 -0.76 10.85 0.73
CA ARG A 31 -0.16 12.06 1.30
C ARG A 31 0.78 12.78 0.33
N ILE A 32 1.53 12.03 -0.47
CA ILE A 32 2.47 12.58 -1.47
C ILE A 32 1.85 12.80 -2.86
N GLY A 33 0.56 12.50 -3.04
CA GLY A 33 -0.20 12.79 -4.25
C GLY A 33 -0.02 11.79 -5.39
N LEU A 34 0.23 10.51 -5.10
CA LEU A 34 0.23 9.46 -6.12
C LEU A 34 -1.20 9.07 -6.53
N ASP A 35 -1.35 8.66 -7.79
CA ASP A 35 -2.62 8.16 -8.32
C ASP A 35 -2.88 6.68 -8.00
N GLY A 36 -1.88 5.95 -7.49
CA GLY A 36 -2.04 4.53 -7.22
C GLY A 36 -0.84 3.84 -6.61
N VAL A 37 -1.07 2.61 -6.16
CA VAL A 37 -0.08 1.77 -5.51
C VAL A 37 -0.07 0.36 -6.10
N GLU A 38 1.10 -0.26 -6.16
CA GLU A 38 1.28 -1.68 -6.46
C GLU A 38 1.82 -2.38 -5.21
N LEU A 39 1.03 -3.24 -4.57
CA LEU A 39 1.36 -3.73 -3.22
C LEU A 39 2.50 -4.77 -3.20
N THR A 40 2.83 -5.46 -4.29
CA THR A 40 3.86 -6.53 -4.40
C THR A 40 3.70 -7.76 -3.47
N LEU A 41 2.89 -7.66 -2.40
CA LEU A 41 2.37 -8.69 -1.50
C LEU A 41 3.40 -9.54 -0.71
N TYR A 42 4.71 -9.24 -0.81
CA TYR A 42 5.77 -10.03 -0.16
C TYR A 42 5.73 -10.01 1.37
N TRP A 43 5.36 -8.88 1.97
CA TRP A 43 5.44 -8.65 3.42
C TRP A 43 4.06 -8.54 4.08
N LEU A 44 3.02 -9.08 3.44
CA LEU A 44 1.70 -9.08 4.03
C LEU A 44 1.71 -9.88 5.34
N PRO A 45 1.14 -9.35 6.44
CA PRO A 45 0.98 -10.12 7.67
C PRO A 45 0.07 -11.34 7.49
N THR A 46 -0.86 -11.27 6.52
CA THR A 46 -1.76 -12.37 6.16
C THR A 46 -2.31 -12.19 4.74
N LYS A 47 -2.77 -13.30 4.13
CA LYS A 47 -3.49 -13.29 2.85
C LYS A 47 -4.99 -13.57 3.00
N GLU A 48 -5.50 -13.54 4.24
CA GLU A 48 -6.93 -13.69 4.51
C GLU A 48 -7.77 -12.63 3.77
N SER A 49 -8.91 -13.05 3.24
CA SER A 49 -9.82 -12.17 2.47
C SER A 49 -10.27 -10.94 3.24
N SER A 50 -10.42 -11.05 4.57
CA SER A 50 -10.79 -9.94 5.45
C SER A 50 -9.71 -8.84 5.45
N TYR A 51 -8.44 -9.21 5.48
CA TYR A 51 -7.32 -8.27 5.44
C TYR A 51 -7.18 -7.62 4.06
N LEU A 52 -7.29 -8.41 2.99
CA LEU A 52 -7.27 -7.88 1.62
C LEU A 52 -8.44 -6.90 1.37
N MET A 53 -9.62 -7.19 1.94
CA MET A 53 -10.76 -6.29 1.88
C MET A 53 -10.52 -5.00 2.66
N LYS A 54 -9.79 -5.06 3.79
CA LYS A 54 -9.37 -3.87 4.53
C LYS A 54 -8.47 -2.99 3.67
N LEU A 55 -7.41 -3.55 3.06
CA LEU A 55 -6.51 -2.80 2.18
C LEU A 55 -7.25 -2.15 1.00
N LYS A 56 -8.16 -2.89 0.37
CA LYS A 56 -9.02 -2.36 -0.69
C LYS A 56 -9.87 -1.17 -0.21
N ARG A 57 -10.46 -1.26 0.99
CA ARG A 57 -11.27 -0.18 1.57
C ARG A 57 -10.41 1.04 1.92
N THR A 58 -9.20 0.85 2.43
CA THR A 58 -8.25 1.93 2.69
C THR A 58 -7.90 2.68 1.40
N ALA A 59 -7.56 1.96 0.32
CA ALA A 59 -7.31 2.58 -0.98
C ALA A 59 -8.53 3.36 -1.47
N LEU A 60 -9.72 2.74 -1.48
CA LEU A 60 -10.97 3.37 -1.92
C LEU A 60 -11.33 4.64 -1.12
N TYR A 61 -10.98 4.69 0.16
CA TYR A 61 -11.21 5.88 0.99
C TYR A 61 -10.34 7.07 0.57
N HIS A 62 -9.12 6.81 0.08
CA HIS A 62 -8.15 7.86 -0.29
C HIS A 62 -8.19 8.29 -1.77
N GLY A 63 -8.87 7.54 -2.63
CA GLY A 63 -9.07 7.86 -4.06
C GLY A 63 -8.49 6.80 -4.98
#